data_AF-A0A506Y994-F1
#
_entry.id   AF-A0A506Y994-F1
#
_cell.length_a   1.000
_cell.length_b   1.000
_cell.length_c   1.000
_cell.angle_alpha   90.00
_cell.angle_beta   90.00
_cell.angle_gamma   90.00
#
_symmetry.space_group_name_H-M   'P 1'
#
loop_
_entity.id
_entity.type
_entity.pdbx_description
1 polymer ?
#
loop_
_entity_poly.entity_id
_entity_poly.type
_entity_poly.pdbx_seq_one_letter_code
_entity_poly.pdbx_strand_id
1 'polypeptide(L)'
;MNLDTLRNLPQDDQRVFLLGRVAAETTETDAALRFLWAALQERRNVGASLEAPDYFSTTVKECRKFVRDSTTISADDATAIRGALRVASELYTRRNRYVHDLLRESLLSSEWELVRLTGEVDIEPEPELVSFDSTVELVRDFVAVKFRLRGCAMHLLTGTWEGLAFGQLEGRWDGSVDISR
;
A
#
# COMPACT_ATOMS: atom_id res chain seq x y z
N MET A 1 14.31 -4.11 -12.52
CA MET A 1 13.97 -4.37 -13.93
C MET A 1 13.13 -3.20 -14.43
N ASN A 2 13.41 -2.62 -15.61
CA ASN A 2 12.55 -1.56 -16.16
C ASN A 2 11.23 -2.17 -16.71
N LEU A 3 10.20 -1.33 -16.87
CA LEU A 3 8.88 -1.80 -17.30
C LEU A 3 8.89 -2.39 -18.71
N ASP A 4 9.67 -1.82 -19.63
CA ASP A 4 9.71 -2.30 -21.02
C ASP A 4 10.30 -3.71 -21.12
N THR A 5 11.33 -4.02 -20.32
CA THR A 5 11.88 -5.38 -20.22
C THR A 5 10.83 -6.34 -19.70
N LEU A 6 10.11 -5.93 -18.64
CA LEU A 6 9.08 -6.75 -18.04
C LEU A 6 7.93 -7.02 -19.03
N ARG A 7 7.45 -6.03 -19.79
CA ARG A 7 6.39 -6.19 -20.80
C ARG A 7 6.74 -7.18 -21.91
N ASN A 8 8.03 -7.36 -22.20
CA ASN A 8 8.50 -8.25 -23.25
C ASN A 8 8.70 -9.71 -22.76
N LEU A 9 8.50 -9.99 -21.48
CA LEU A 9 8.57 -11.37 -20.96
C LEU A 9 7.31 -12.18 -21.35
N PRO A 10 7.39 -13.52 -21.32
CA PRO A 10 6.19 -14.37 -21.32
C PRO A 10 5.20 -13.96 -20.22
N GLN A 11 3.89 -14.12 -20.46
CA GLN A 11 2.86 -13.63 -19.54
C GLN A 11 2.97 -14.23 -18.14
N ASP A 12 3.32 -15.50 -18.01
CA ASP A 12 3.51 -16.14 -16.70
C ASP A 12 4.67 -15.53 -15.92
N ASP A 13 5.78 -15.20 -16.60
CA ASP A 13 6.92 -14.51 -15.98
C ASP A 13 6.54 -13.09 -15.54
N GLN A 14 5.73 -12.38 -16.34
CA GLN A 14 5.20 -11.08 -15.97
C GLN A 14 4.37 -11.15 -14.69
N ARG A 15 3.45 -12.12 -14.61
CA ARG A 15 2.56 -12.34 -13.46
C ARG A 15 3.34 -12.65 -12.20
N VAL A 16 4.28 -13.60 -12.27
CA VAL A 16 5.14 -13.97 -11.13
C VAL A 16 5.95 -12.77 -10.65
N PHE A 17 6.55 -12.02 -11.57
CA PHE A 17 7.33 -10.84 -11.22
C PHE A 17 6.46 -9.76 -10.57
N LEU A 18 5.30 -9.46 -11.14
CA LEU A 18 4.37 -8.46 -10.62
C LEU A 18 3.81 -8.85 -9.26
N LEU A 19 3.44 -10.11 -9.05
CA LEU A 19 3.05 -10.63 -7.74
C LEU A 19 4.16 -10.44 -6.70
N GLY A 20 5.39 -10.78 -7.06
CA GLY A 20 6.56 -10.56 -6.21
C GLY A 20 6.74 -9.08 -5.85
N ARG A 21 6.52 -8.18 -6.82
CA ARG A 21 6.61 -6.73 -6.62
C ARG A 21 5.50 -6.21 -5.70
N VAL A 22 4.26 -6.64 -5.92
CA VAL A 22 3.11 -6.30 -5.05
C VAL A 22 3.37 -6.80 -3.63
N ALA A 23 3.87 -8.03 -3.45
CA ALA A 23 4.20 -8.57 -2.15
C ALA A 23 5.28 -7.73 -1.44
N ALA A 24 6.38 -7.40 -2.14
CA ALA A 24 7.45 -6.58 -1.59
C ALA A 24 6.97 -5.20 -1.14
N GLU A 25 6.23 -4.48 -1.98
CA GLU A 25 5.74 -3.14 -1.65
C GLU A 25 4.64 -3.16 -0.58
N THR A 26 3.83 -4.22 -0.51
CA THR A 26 2.88 -4.42 0.59
C THR A 26 3.62 -4.59 1.91
N THR A 27 4.67 -5.42 1.96
CA THR A 27 5.49 -5.65 3.15
C THR A 27 6.18 -4.37 3.61
N GLU A 28 6.74 -3.59 2.68
CA GLU A 28 7.34 -2.30 3.05
C GLU A 28 6.31 -1.27 3.55
N THR A 29 5.08 -1.32 3.02
CA THR A 29 3.97 -0.48 3.50
C THR A 29 3.54 -0.89 4.91
N ASP A 30 3.49 -2.19 5.23
CA ASP A 30 3.23 -2.67 6.59
C ASP A 30 4.32 -2.19 7.55
N ALA A 31 5.60 -2.31 7.18
CA ALA A 31 6.71 -1.79 7.97
C ALA A 31 6.59 -0.27 8.21
N ALA A 32 6.22 0.50 7.18
CA ALA A 32 6.00 1.94 7.31
C ALA A 32 4.81 2.28 8.23
N LEU A 33 3.73 1.48 8.18
CA LEU A 33 2.59 1.61 9.07
C LEU A 33 2.95 1.32 10.53
N ARG A 34 3.73 0.26 10.79
CA ARG A 34 4.24 -0.07 12.13
C ARG A 34 5.19 1.00 12.66
N PHE A 35 5.96 1.64 11.79
CA PHE A 35 6.77 2.80 12.14
C PHE A 35 5.91 4.00 12.56
N LEU A 36 4.87 4.32 11.79
CA LEU A 36 3.89 5.34 12.16
C LEU A 36 3.18 5.04 13.49
N TRP A 37 2.82 3.78 13.73
CA TRP A 37 2.21 3.34 14.99
C TRP A 37 3.12 3.61 16.19
N ALA A 38 4.43 3.36 16.06
CA ALA A 38 5.41 3.67 17.09
C ALA A 38 5.58 5.19 17.27
N ALA A 39 5.62 5.95 16.17
CA ALA A 39 5.75 7.40 16.18
C ALA A 39 4.56 8.09 16.88
N LEU A 40 3.34 7.59 16.69
CA LEU A 40 2.13 8.08 17.36
C LEU A 40 2.13 7.88 18.89
N GLN A 41 3.01 7.01 19.39
CA GLN A 41 3.26 6.81 20.81
C GLN A 41 4.53 7.53 21.29
N GLU A 42 5.08 8.42 20.47
CA GLU A 42 6.32 9.18 20.73
C GLU A 42 7.55 8.28 20.94
N ARG A 43 7.49 7.02 20.49
CA ARG A 43 8.60 6.07 20.64
C ARG A 43 9.58 6.24 19.49
N ARG A 44 10.83 6.57 19.86
CA ARG A 44 11.93 6.83 18.91
C ARG A 44 12.81 5.61 18.63
N ASN A 45 12.62 4.51 19.34
CA ASN A 45 13.43 3.31 19.14
C ASN A 45 12.82 2.44 18.02
N VAL A 46 13.69 1.82 17.22
CA VAL A 46 13.28 0.96 16.10
C VAL A 46 12.55 -0.30 16.61
N GLY A 47 12.88 -0.75 17.82
CA GLY A 47 12.25 -1.92 18.45
C GLY A 47 10.75 -1.74 18.71
N ALA A 48 10.26 -0.51 18.95
CA ALA A 48 8.86 -0.25 19.19
C ALA A 48 7.97 -0.63 18.01
N SER A 49 8.47 -0.56 16.77
CA SER A 49 7.70 -0.99 15.60
C SER A 49 7.44 -2.50 15.57
N LEU A 50 8.24 -3.30 16.29
CA LEU A 50 8.03 -4.74 16.44
C LEU A 50 6.91 -5.07 17.44
N GLU A 51 6.56 -4.12 18.31
CA GLU A 51 5.44 -4.27 19.27
C GLU A 51 4.08 -3.90 18.64
N ALA A 52 4.09 -3.35 17.43
CA ALA A 52 2.87 -3.05 16.70
C ALA A 52 2.05 -4.33 16.45
N PRO A 53 0.71 -4.25 16.38
CA PRO A 53 -0.12 -5.41 16.11
C PRO A 53 0.28 -6.15 14.83
N ASP A 54 0.12 -7.47 14.85
CA ASP A 54 0.53 -8.32 13.71
C ASP A 54 -0.30 -8.11 12.45
N TYR A 55 -1.56 -7.71 12.62
CA TYR A 55 -2.50 -7.54 11.51
C TYR A 55 -2.56 -6.09 11.05
N PHE A 56 -2.30 -5.87 9.76
CA PHE A 56 -2.35 -4.54 9.11
C PHE A 56 -3.60 -3.74 9.48
N SER A 57 -4.79 -4.36 9.39
CA SER A 57 -6.07 -3.70 9.67
C SER A 57 -6.23 -3.31 11.14
N THR A 58 -5.66 -4.09 12.07
CA THR A 58 -5.62 -3.77 13.50
C THR A 58 -4.68 -2.59 13.75
N THR A 59 -3.50 -2.59 13.15
CA THR A 59 -2.53 -1.48 13.27
C THR A 59 -3.12 -0.17 12.73
N VAL A 60 -3.83 -0.21 11.58
CA VAL A 60 -4.56 0.97 11.08
C VAL A 60 -5.59 1.47 12.09
N LYS A 61 -6.39 0.59 12.70
CA LYS A 61 -7.41 0.96 13.68
C LYS A 61 -6.80 1.62 14.91
N GLU A 62 -5.71 1.06 15.43
CA GLU A 62 -4.97 1.63 16.56
C GLU A 62 -4.37 3.00 16.21
N CYS A 63 -3.76 3.16 15.02
CA CYS A 63 -3.27 4.47 14.58
C CYS A 63 -4.39 5.52 14.50
N ARG A 64 -5.56 5.15 13.94
CA ARG A 64 -6.73 6.05 13.91
C ARG A 64 -7.21 6.43 15.31
N LYS A 65 -7.16 5.49 16.25
CA LYS A 65 -7.50 5.73 17.66
C LYS A 65 -6.52 6.73 18.30
N PHE A 66 -5.21 6.52 18.14
CA PHE A 66 -4.20 7.47 18.65
C PHE A 66 -4.40 8.89 18.10
N VAL A 67 -4.63 9.03 16.79
CA VAL A 67 -4.86 10.34 16.16
C VAL A 67 -6.16 11.00 16.63
N ARG A 68 -7.19 10.22 16.98
CA ARG A 68 -8.46 10.75 17.50
C ARG A 68 -8.33 11.19 18.95
N ASP A 69 -7.63 10.41 19.76
CA ASP A 69 -7.58 10.59 21.21
C ASP A 69 -6.44 11.53 21.65
N SER A 70 -5.49 11.84 20.76
CA SER A 70 -4.38 12.75 21.04
C SER A 70 -4.83 14.21 21.08
N THR A 71 -4.33 14.94 22.09
CA THR A 71 -4.45 16.40 22.22
C THR A 71 -3.20 17.15 21.75
N THR A 72 -2.13 16.43 21.42
CA THR A 72 -0.81 17.00 21.04
C THR A 72 -0.58 17.06 19.54
N ILE A 73 -1.31 16.25 18.76
CA ILE A 73 -1.22 16.22 17.30
C ILE A 73 -1.98 17.42 16.71
N SER A 74 -1.34 18.15 15.81
CA SER A 74 -1.96 19.29 15.12
C SER A 74 -3.11 18.84 14.20
N ALA A 75 -4.01 19.76 13.84
CA ALA A 75 -5.10 19.45 12.92
C ALA A 75 -4.61 19.01 11.54
N ASP A 76 -3.51 19.61 11.06
CA ASP A 76 -2.91 19.30 9.77
C ASP A 76 -2.26 17.91 9.80
N ASP A 77 -1.51 17.59 10.85
CA ASP A 77 -0.93 16.25 11.07
C ASP A 77 -2.03 15.19 11.11
N ALA A 78 -3.08 15.42 11.90
CA ALA A 78 -4.19 14.51 12.02
C ALA A 78 -4.86 14.25 10.66
N THR A 79 -4.99 15.28 9.83
CA THR A 79 -5.54 15.18 8.48
C THR A 79 -4.64 14.36 7.56
N ALA A 80 -3.35 14.67 7.53
CA ALA A 80 -2.36 13.95 6.71
C ALA A 80 -2.29 12.47 7.08
N ILE A 81 -2.24 12.16 8.38
CA ILE A 81 -2.18 10.78 8.89
C ILE A 81 -3.45 10.01 8.54
N ARG A 82 -4.63 10.59 8.78
CA ARG A 82 -5.91 9.94 8.44
C ARG A 82 -6.02 9.69 6.93
N GLY A 83 -5.56 10.63 6.11
CA GLY A 83 -5.48 10.48 4.66
C GLY A 83 -4.59 9.30 4.27
N ALA A 84 -3.37 9.23 4.80
CA ALA A 84 -2.43 8.15 4.56
C ALA A 84 -3.00 6.78 4.97
N LEU A 85 -3.58 6.69 6.18
CA LEU A 85 -4.20 5.46 6.70
C LEU A 85 -5.41 5.01 5.88
N ARG A 86 -6.20 5.95 5.34
CA ARG A 86 -7.32 5.65 4.45
C ARG A 86 -6.81 5.01 3.16
N VAL A 87 -5.92 5.69 2.46
CA VAL A 87 -5.33 5.20 1.19
C VAL A 87 -4.65 3.84 1.40
N ALA A 88 -3.87 3.68 2.46
CA ALA A 88 -3.20 2.42 2.75
C ALA A 88 -4.19 1.26 2.96
N SER A 89 -5.35 1.52 3.61
CA SER A 89 -6.39 0.51 3.79
C SER A 89 -7.09 0.13 2.49
N GLU A 90 -7.37 1.11 1.64
CA GLU A 90 -7.99 0.91 0.33
C GLU A 90 -7.08 0.08 -0.57
N LEU A 91 -5.77 0.41 -0.61
CA LEU A 91 -4.79 -0.35 -1.38
C LEU A 91 -4.60 -1.78 -0.86
N TYR A 92 -4.57 -1.98 0.47
CA TYR A 92 -4.49 -3.32 1.04
C TYR A 92 -5.71 -4.19 0.68
N THR A 93 -6.90 -3.57 0.63
CA THR A 93 -8.14 -4.24 0.21
C THR A 93 -8.08 -4.60 -1.28
N ARG A 94 -7.68 -3.65 -2.14
CA ARG A 94 -7.49 -3.85 -3.59
C ARG A 94 -6.47 -4.97 -3.85
N ARG A 95 -5.34 -4.96 -3.15
CA ARG A 95 -4.30 -6.00 -3.23
C ARG A 95 -4.83 -7.40 -2.92
N ASN A 96 -5.66 -7.56 -1.88
CA ASN A 96 -6.22 -8.87 -1.55
C ASN A 96 -7.08 -9.41 -2.68
N ARG A 97 -7.94 -8.56 -3.27
CA ARG A 97 -8.72 -8.91 -4.45
C ARG A 97 -7.81 -9.32 -5.62
N TYR A 98 -6.80 -8.49 -5.93
CA TYR A 98 -5.83 -8.79 -7.00
C TYR A 98 -5.10 -10.12 -6.82
N VAL A 99 -4.61 -10.41 -5.62
CA VAL A 99 -3.88 -11.66 -5.34
C VAL A 99 -4.84 -12.85 -5.46
N HIS A 100 -6.08 -12.74 -4.98
CA HIS A 100 -7.07 -13.80 -5.12
C HIS A 100 -7.44 -14.06 -6.58
N ASP A 101 -7.70 -13.01 -7.36
CA ASP A 101 -8.10 -13.14 -8.77
C ASP A 101 -6.96 -13.70 -9.62
N LEU A 102 -5.72 -13.25 -9.40
CA LEU A 102 -4.56 -13.69 -10.16
C LEU A 102 -4.15 -15.14 -9.81
N LEU A 103 -4.28 -15.56 -8.54
CA LEU A 103 -4.07 -16.96 -8.15
C LEU A 103 -5.12 -17.90 -8.73
N ARG A 104 -6.37 -17.44 -8.88
CA ARG A 104 -7.45 -18.21 -9.50
C ARG A 104 -7.18 -18.42 -11.00
N GLU A 105 -6.75 -17.38 -11.71
CA GLU A 105 -6.45 -17.46 -13.15
C GLU A 105 -5.16 -18.20 -13.48
N SER A 106 -4.12 -18.11 -12.65
CA SER A 106 -2.90 -18.93 -12.80
C SER A 106 -3.18 -20.44 -12.82
N LEU A 107 -4.35 -20.87 -12.32
CA LEU A 107 -4.80 -22.26 -12.34
C LEU A 107 -5.67 -22.61 -13.56
N LEU A 108 -6.14 -21.62 -14.32
CA LEU A 108 -7.24 -21.77 -15.29
C LEU A 108 -6.96 -21.20 -16.69
N SER A 109 -6.04 -20.23 -16.84
CA SER A 109 -5.77 -19.54 -18.11
C SER A 109 -4.34 -18.99 -18.24
N SER A 110 -3.78 -19.11 -19.45
CA SER A 110 -2.49 -18.52 -19.84
C SER A 110 -2.58 -17.09 -20.39
N GLU A 111 -3.78 -16.51 -20.53
CA GLU A 111 -3.99 -15.15 -21.09
C GLU A 111 -4.27 -14.10 -20.01
N TRP A 112 -3.80 -12.85 -20.18
CA TRP A 112 -4.08 -11.69 -19.32
C TRP A 112 -5.57 -11.27 -19.26
N GLU A 113 -6.48 -12.05 -19.83
CA GLU A 113 -7.91 -11.80 -19.80
C GLU A 113 -8.59 -12.71 -18.78
N LEU A 114 -9.16 -12.09 -17.74
CA LEU A 114 -10.09 -12.72 -16.80
C LEU A 114 -11.35 -13.16 -17.57
N VAL A 115 -11.34 -14.38 -18.10
CA VAL A 115 -12.54 -15.05 -18.61
C VAL A 115 -13.05 -16.01 -17.55
N ARG A 116 -13.94 -15.46 -16.71
CA ARG A 116 -15.14 -16.05 -16.12
C ARG A 116 -15.15 -17.59 -15.96
N LEU A 117 -15.00 -18.08 -14.72
CA LEU A 117 -15.72 -19.29 -14.30
C LEU A 117 -16.93 -18.88 -13.46
N THR A 118 -18.09 -18.87 -14.11
CA THR A 118 -19.42 -18.75 -13.50
C THR A 118 -19.61 -19.85 -12.45
N GLY A 119 -19.70 -19.45 -11.19
CA GLY A 119 -20.44 -20.18 -10.17
C GLY A 119 -21.50 -19.23 -9.64
N GLU A 120 -22.76 -19.56 -9.84
CA GLU A 120 -23.90 -18.85 -9.25
C GLU A 120 -23.69 -18.69 -7.74
N VAL A 121 -23.84 -17.47 -7.20
CA VAL A 121 -24.81 -17.12 -6.14
C VAL A 121 -24.86 -15.58 -6.05
N ASP A 122 -26.08 -15.07 -6.09
CA ASP A 122 -26.55 -13.69 -5.94
C ASP A 122 -25.58 -12.62 -5.39
N ILE A 123 -25.34 -11.61 -6.24
CA ILE A 123 -24.75 -10.29 -5.96
C ILE A 123 -23.28 -10.32 -5.52
N GLU A 124 -22.41 -10.92 -6.33
CA GLU A 124 -20.98 -10.54 -6.31
C GLU A 124 -20.79 -9.22 -7.08
N PRO A 125 -19.99 -8.26 -6.53
CA PRO A 125 -19.66 -7.02 -7.25
C PRO A 125 -19.00 -7.35 -8.58
N GLU A 126 -19.27 -6.53 -9.62
CA GLU A 126 -18.71 -6.74 -10.95
C GLU A 126 -17.18 -6.96 -10.89
N PRO A 127 -16.66 -8.03 -11.51
CA PRO A 127 -15.23 -8.32 -11.50
C PRO A 127 -14.46 -7.19 -12.18
N GLU A 128 -13.39 -6.74 -11.54
CA GLU A 128 -12.50 -5.71 -12.06
C GLU A 128 -11.39 -6.39 -12.86
N LEU A 129 -11.20 -6.02 -14.14
CA LEU A 129 -10.14 -6.59 -14.98
C LEU A 129 -8.75 -6.26 -14.39
N VAL A 130 -8.06 -7.28 -13.90
CA VAL A 130 -6.66 -7.23 -13.48
C VAL A 130 -5.78 -7.29 -14.72
N SER A 131 -5.19 -6.15 -15.09
CA SER A 131 -4.25 -6.04 -16.21
C SER A 131 -2.82 -5.83 -15.73
N PHE A 132 -1.87 -5.97 -16.66
CA PHE A 132 -0.48 -5.60 -16.42
C PHE A 132 -0.38 -4.16 -15.88
N ASP A 133 -1.04 -3.23 -16.57
CA ASP A 133 -0.98 -1.81 -16.26
C ASP A 133 -1.62 -1.49 -14.91
N SER A 134 -2.77 -2.10 -14.60
CA SER A 134 -3.44 -1.88 -13.33
C SER A 134 -2.64 -2.43 -12.15
N THR A 135 -1.85 -3.49 -12.38
CA THR A 135 -0.93 -4.03 -11.36
C THR A 135 0.29 -3.13 -11.16
N VAL A 136 0.83 -2.56 -12.24
CA VAL A 136 1.91 -1.57 -12.17
C VAL A 136 1.44 -0.31 -11.42
N GLU A 137 0.22 0.16 -11.69
CA GLU A 137 -0.39 1.27 -10.95
C GLU A 137 -0.55 0.94 -9.47
N LEU A 138 -1.06 -0.25 -9.13
CA LEU A 138 -1.17 -0.69 -7.74
C LEU A 138 0.19 -0.66 -7.02
N VAL A 139 1.26 -1.10 -7.69
CA VAL A 139 2.64 -1.02 -7.16
C VAL A 139 3.05 0.43 -6.92
N ARG A 140 2.81 1.33 -7.87
CA ARG A 140 3.13 2.77 -7.73
C ARG A 140 2.34 3.41 -6.58
N ASP A 141 1.07 3.05 -6.43
CA ASP A 141 0.23 3.55 -5.34
C ASP A 141 0.77 3.09 -3.97
N PHE A 142 1.20 1.83 -3.86
CA PHE A 142 1.87 1.34 -2.66
C PHE A 142 3.16 2.10 -2.36
N VAL A 143 3.98 2.37 -3.38
CA VAL A 143 5.20 3.17 -3.22
C VAL A 143 4.85 4.56 -2.68
N ALA A 144 3.87 5.25 -3.26
CA ALA A 144 3.45 6.58 -2.81
C ALA A 144 2.97 6.57 -1.34
N VAL A 145 2.08 5.64 -0.98
CA VAL A 145 1.54 5.59 0.39
C VAL A 145 2.59 5.17 1.41
N LYS A 146 3.51 4.28 1.06
CA LYS A 146 4.66 3.90 1.90
C LYS A 146 5.48 5.13 2.27
N PHE A 147 5.83 5.96 1.29
CA PHE A 147 6.57 7.20 1.54
C PHE A 147 5.77 8.21 2.34
N ARG A 148 4.45 8.32 2.11
CA ARG A 148 3.55 9.15 2.93
C ARG A 148 3.59 8.74 4.40
N LEU A 149 3.41 7.45 4.69
CA LEU A 149 3.41 6.92 6.06
C LEU A 149 4.74 7.20 6.77
N ARG A 150 5.87 6.99 6.07
CA ARG A 150 7.21 7.34 6.56
C ARG A 150 7.35 8.84 6.82
N GLY A 151 6.86 9.67 5.90
CA GLY A 151 6.82 11.12 6.02
C GLY A 151 6.08 11.58 7.28
N CYS A 152 4.86 11.08 7.48
CA CYS A 152 4.07 11.39 8.67
C CYS A 152 4.80 10.97 9.96
N ALA A 153 5.37 9.76 10.00
CA ALA A 153 6.09 9.28 11.17
C ALA A 153 7.32 10.13 11.50
N MET A 154 8.14 10.47 10.48
CA MET A 154 9.32 11.31 10.65
C MET A 154 8.95 12.74 11.06
N HIS A 155 7.88 13.29 10.48
CA HIS A 155 7.39 14.61 10.83
C HIS A 155 6.92 14.68 12.28
N LEU A 156 6.14 13.70 12.75
CA LEU A 156 5.74 13.62 14.17
C LEU A 156 6.94 13.53 15.12
N LEU A 157 7.96 12.73 14.78
CA LEU A 157 9.09 12.49 15.68
C LEU A 157 10.11 13.62 15.71
N THR A 158 10.29 14.33 14.58
CA THR A 158 11.44 15.23 14.37
C THR A 158 11.09 16.58 13.77
N GLY A 159 9.85 16.79 13.32
CA GLY A 159 9.44 17.97 12.57
C GLY A 159 9.98 18.04 11.13
N THR A 160 10.67 16.98 10.65
CA THR A 160 11.25 16.94 9.30
C THR A 160 10.33 16.25 8.29
N TRP A 161 10.72 16.20 7.01
CA TRP A 161 10.01 15.44 5.96
C TRP A 161 8.57 15.91 5.67
N GLU A 162 8.29 17.19 5.92
CA GLU A 162 7.00 17.84 5.65
C GLU A 162 6.54 17.62 4.19
N GLY A 163 7.45 17.70 3.21
CA GLY A 163 7.12 17.44 1.81
C GLY A 163 6.54 16.03 1.56
N LEU A 164 7.00 15.02 2.31
CA LEU A 164 6.45 13.67 2.23
C LEU A 164 5.16 13.51 3.02
N ALA A 165 5.02 14.21 4.15
CA ALA A 165 3.81 14.17 4.98
C ALA A 165 2.63 14.89 4.31
N PHE A 166 2.86 16.05 3.68
CA PHE A 166 1.79 16.94 3.19
C PHE A 166 1.79 17.23 1.69
N GLY A 167 2.89 17.00 0.96
CA GLY A 167 2.97 17.28 -0.49
C GLY A 167 2.08 16.36 -1.33
N GLN A 168 2.10 16.46 -2.66
CA GLN A 168 1.54 15.43 -3.55
C GLN A 168 2.65 14.42 -3.89
N LEU A 169 2.33 13.12 -3.78
CA LEU A 169 3.30 12.05 -3.99
C LEU A 169 2.89 11.16 -5.16
N GLU A 170 3.77 11.02 -6.14
CA GLU A 170 3.62 10.09 -7.25
C GLU A 170 4.67 8.98 -7.11
N GLY A 171 4.21 7.74 -6.87
CA GLY A 171 5.11 6.60 -6.77
C GLY A 171 5.65 6.18 -8.13
N ARG A 172 6.93 5.85 -8.17
CA ARG A 172 7.62 5.35 -9.37
C ARG A 172 7.84 3.84 -9.28
N TRP A 173 7.93 3.22 -10.45
CA TRP A 173 8.09 1.76 -10.58
C TRP A 173 9.38 1.24 -9.91
N ASP A 174 10.44 2.03 -9.97
CA ASP A 174 11.72 1.73 -9.34
C ASP A 174 11.69 1.83 -7.80
N GLY A 175 10.55 2.19 -7.22
CA GLY A 175 10.37 2.34 -5.78
C GLY A 175 10.70 3.73 -5.24
N SER A 176 11.04 4.70 -6.10
CA SER A 176 11.19 6.10 -5.73
C SER A 176 9.84 6.84 -5.72
N VAL A 177 9.84 8.08 -5.24
CA VAL A 177 8.65 8.94 -5.23
C VAL A 177 9.02 10.33 -5.72
N ASP A 178 8.18 10.89 -6.58
CA ASP A 178 8.25 12.31 -6.91
C ASP A 178 7.35 13.11 -5.98
N ILE A 179 7.85 14.28 -5.58
CA ILE A 179 7.19 15.16 -4.63
C ILE A 179 6.93 16.49 -5.32
N SER A 180 5.67 16.89 -5.43
CA SER A 180 5.29 18.24 -5.84
C SER A 180 4.57 18.98 -4.71
N ARG A 181 4.77 20.30 -4.68
CA ARG A 181 4.12 21.21 -3.73
C ARG A 181 2.87 21.82 -4.36
#